data_AF-A0A524FE26-F1
#
_entry.id   AF-A0A524FE26-F1
#
_cell.length_a   1.000
_cell.length_b   1.000
_cell.length_c   1.000
_cell.angle_alpha   90.00
_cell.angle_beta   90.00
_cell.angle_gamma   90.00
#
_symmetry.space_group_name_H-M   'P 1'
#
loop_
_entity.id
_entity.type
_entity.pdbx_description
1 polymer ?
#
loop_
_entity_poly.entity_id
_entity_poly.type
_entity_poly.pdbx_seq_one_letter_code
_entity_poly.pdbx_strand_id
1 'polypeptide(L)'
;MTVIDITEKARKTAKIHSFIITHRSGAFNTLPKPIKFINVEFDNVVTILMSYLSAGEPEIGKRVVPIFRTKNPTYTITDLSFVVENTPEADLPEGFSY
;
A
#
# COMPACT_ATOMS: atom_id res chain seq x y z
N MET A 1 12.17 -12.92 23.07
CA MET A 1 11.84 -12.46 21.71
C MET A 1 10.34 -12.24 21.67
N THR A 2 9.89 -11.03 21.36
CA THR A 2 8.46 -10.72 21.27
C THR A 2 8.01 -10.91 19.84
N VAL A 3 7.03 -11.79 19.61
CA VAL A 3 6.42 -11.98 18.29
C VAL A 3 5.57 -10.74 17.98
N ILE A 4 5.73 -10.17 16.80
CA ILE A 4 4.96 -9.01 16.33
C ILE A 4 4.02 -9.49 15.22
N ASP A 5 2.72 -9.21 15.37
CA ASP A 5 1.77 -9.35 14.27
C ASP A 5 1.91 -8.13 13.33
N ILE A 6 2.58 -8.35 12.21
CA ILE A 6 2.80 -7.29 11.22
C ILE A 6 1.51 -6.87 10.53
N THR A 7 0.51 -7.75 10.43
CA THR A 7 -0.77 -7.47 9.79
C THR A 7 -1.57 -6.50 10.65
N GLU A 8 -1.66 -6.79 11.95
CA GLU A 8 -2.31 -5.89 12.91
C GLU A 8 -1.61 -4.54 12.97
N LYS A 9 -0.26 -4.53 13.00
CA LYS A 9 0.54 -3.31 12.98
C LYS A 9 0.31 -2.50 11.71
N ALA A 10 0.34 -3.13 10.54
CA ALA A 10 0.10 -2.45 9.28
C ALA A 10 -1.29 -1.79 9.25
N ARG A 11 -2.34 -2.49 9.70
CA ARG A 11 -3.69 -1.91 9.78
C ARG A 11 -3.76 -0.71 10.74
N LYS A 12 -3.02 -0.77 11.85
CA LYS A 12 -3.16 0.20 12.94
C LYS A 12 -2.16 1.34 12.93
N THR A 13 -1.01 1.24 12.29
CA THR A 13 0.10 2.19 12.45
C THR A 13 0.82 2.57 11.16
N ALA A 14 0.50 1.96 10.02
CA ALA A 14 1.21 2.21 8.77
C ALA A 14 1.18 3.69 8.35
N LYS A 15 2.36 4.21 8.02
CA LYS A 15 2.56 5.59 7.52
C LYS A 15 3.47 5.58 6.31
N ILE A 16 3.27 6.55 5.41
CA ILE A 16 4.18 6.77 4.28
C ILE A 16 5.49 7.35 4.82
N HIS A 17 6.57 6.58 4.75
CA HIS A 17 7.92 7.02 5.06
C HIS A 17 8.48 7.93 3.97
N SER A 18 8.34 7.50 2.70
CA SER A 18 8.72 8.27 1.51
C SER A 18 7.92 7.80 0.31
N PHE A 19 7.92 8.56 -0.79
CA PHE A 19 7.17 8.21 -1.99
C PHE A 19 7.81 8.76 -3.27
N ILE A 20 7.45 8.17 -4.41
CA ILE A 20 7.82 8.63 -5.76
C ILE A 20 6.58 8.56 -6.65
N ILE A 21 6.32 9.63 -7.41
CA ILE A 21 5.24 9.68 -8.40
C ILE A 21 5.82 9.50 -9.80
N THR A 22 5.59 8.33 -10.37
CA THR A 22 6.15 7.92 -11.67
C THR A 22 5.12 8.12 -12.78
N HIS A 23 5.30 9.20 -13.54
CA HIS A 23 4.46 9.51 -14.70
C HIS A 23 4.79 8.65 -15.92
N ARG A 24 6.04 8.16 -16.01
CA ARG A 24 6.54 7.30 -17.07
C ARG A 24 7.26 6.10 -16.47
N SER A 25 6.65 4.93 -16.59
CA SER A 25 7.23 3.67 -16.10
C SER A 25 7.95 2.92 -17.23
N GLY A 26 8.82 1.99 -16.83
CA GLY A 26 9.45 1.05 -17.77
C GLY A 26 8.42 0.20 -18.51
N ALA A 27 8.86 -0.41 -19.61
CA ALA A 27 8.05 -1.35 -20.37
C ALA A 27 7.52 -2.48 -19.45
N PHE A 28 6.32 -2.98 -19.75
CA PHE A 28 5.65 -4.09 -19.04
C PHE A 28 5.15 -3.80 -17.61
N ASN A 29 5.27 -2.58 -17.09
CA ASN A 29 4.58 -2.22 -15.86
C ASN A 29 3.06 -2.11 -16.11
N THR A 30 2.27 -2.82 -15.30
CA THR A 30 0.81 -2.94 -15.45
C THR A 30 0.02 -2.00 -14.54
N LEU A 31 0.68 -1.25 -13.65
CA LEU A 31 -0.01 -0.34 -12.73
C LEU A 31 -0.52 0.91 -13.48
N PRO A 32 -1.70 1.43 -13.11
CA PRO A 32 -2.21 2.69 -13.64
C PRO A 32 -1.24 3.85 -13.43
N LYS A 33 -1.09 4.71 -14.45
CA LYS A 33 -0.25 5.90 -14.40
C LYS A 33 -1.09 7.14 -14.03
N PRO A 34 -0.54 8.11 -13.26
CA PRO A 34 0.78 8.08 -12.64
C PRO A 34 0.85 7.06 -11.49
N ILE A 35 1.94 6.31 -11.43
CA ILE A 35 2.12 5.28 -10.40
C ILE A 35 2.66 5.95 -9.13
N LYS A 36 1.99 5.73 -8.00
CA LYS A 36 2.38 6.27 -6.69
C LYS A 36 3.09 5.17 -5.90
N PHE A 37 4.40 5.05 -6.07
CA PHE A 37 5.19 4.14 -5.24
C PHE A 37 5.39 4.75 -3.85
N ILE A 38 5.20 3.95 -2.81
CA ILE A 38 5.33 4.38 -1.43
C ILE A 38 6.25 3.42 -0.68
N ASN A 39 7.01 3.97 0.25
CA ASN A 39 7.70 3.23 1.28
C ASN A 39 6.91 3.40 2.57
N VAL A 40 6.58 2.31 3.24
CA VAL A 40 5.68 2.28 4.40
C VAL A 40 6.46 1.84 5.63
N GLU A 41 6.35 2.62 6.69
CA GLU A 41 6.89 2.29 8.02
C GLU A 41 5.76 1.87 8.98
N PHE A 42 6.13 1.07 9.98
CA PHE A 42 5.21 0.58 11.00
C PHE A 42 5.82 0.77 12.39
N ASP A 43 5.03 1.22 13.36
CA ASP A 43 5.52 1.43 14.74
C ASP A 43 6.17 0.16 15.32
N ASN A 44 7.42 0.32 15.80
CA ASN A 44 8.28 -0.72 16.37
C ASN A 44 8.73 -1.81 15.39
N VAL A 45 8.69 -1.53 14.08
CA VAL A 45 9.22 -2.39 13.03
C VAL A 45 10.28 -1.62 12.26
N VAL A 46 11.50 -2.15 12.22
CA VAL A 46 12.64 -1.50 11.55
C VAL A 46 12.60 -1.64 10.02
N THR A 47 11.81 -2.59 9.51
CA THR A 47 11.64 -2.82 8.07
C THR A 47 10.73 -1.76 7.47
N ILE A 48 11.22 -1.10 6.42
CA ILE A 48 10.43 -0.21 5.58
C ILE A 48 9.97 -0.98 4.35
N LEU A 49 8.66 -1.14 4.17
CA LEU A 49 8.07 -1.91 3.10
C LEU A 49 7.84 -1.03 1.87
N MET A 50 8.42 -1.40 0.72
CA MET A 50 8.07 -0.78 -0.55
C MET A 50 6.74 -1.36 -1.07
N SER A 51 5.82 -0.48 -1.46
CA SER A 51 4.52 -0.82 -2.04
C SER A 51 4.03 0.32 -2.95
N TYR A 52 2.74 0.35 -3.27
CA TYR A 52 2.11 1.39 -4.07
C TYR A 52 0.75 1.80 -3.49
N LEU A 53 0.38 3.06 -3.75
CA LEU A 53 -0.87 3.66 -3.31
C LEU A 53 -1.93 3.50 -4.40
N SER A 54 -2.97 2.71 -4.11
CA SER A 54 -4.07 2.42 -5.03
C SER A 54 -5.11 3.54 -5.09
N ALA A 55 -5.32 4.27 -3.99
CA ALA A 55 -6.27 5.36 -3.89
C ALA A 55 -5.79 6.47 -2.92
N GLY A 56 -6.14 7.72 -3.25
CA GLY A 56 -5.72 8.93 -2.53
C GLY A 56 -4.37 9.48 -2.99
N GLU A 57 -3.88 10.51 -2.30
CA GLU A 57 -2.61 11.19 -2.61
C GLU A 57 -1.54 10.93 -1.53
N PRO A 58 -0.29 10.63 -1.92
CA PRO A 58 0.77 10.35 -0.97
C PRO A 58 1.32 11.64 -0.34
N GLU A 59 1.68 11.55 0.94
CA GLU A 59 2.31 12.62 1.72
C GLU A 59 3.14 11.96 2.83
N ILE A 60 4.32 12.48 3.14
CA ILE A 60 5.20 11.89 4.17
C ILE A 60 4.49 11.95 5.54
N GLY A 61 4.53 10.85 6.28
CA GLY A 61 3.85 10.69 7.58
C GLY A 61 2.37 10.37 7.49
N LYS A 62 1.77 10.37 6.29
CA LYS A 62 0.32 10.14 6.12
C LYS A 62 -0.06 8.71 6.43
N ARG A 63 -1.18 8.54 7.12
CA ARG A 63 -1.76 7.24 7.44
C ARG A 63 -2.29 6.56 6.19
N VAL A 64 -1.91 5.29 6.07
CA VAL A 64 -2.37 4.39 5.03
C VAL A 64 -2.80 3.06 5.64
N VAL A 65 -3.68 2.34 4.94
CA VAL A 65 -4.21 1.05 5.40
C VAL A 65 -3.95 0.03 4.28
N PRO A 66 -3.48 -1.19 4.61
CA PRO A 66 -3.28 -2.22 3.60
C PRO A 66 -4.62 -2.71 3.05
N ILE A 67 -4.62 -3.03 1.76
CA ILE A 67 -5.69 -3.73 1.06
C ILE A 67 -5.11 -4.90 0.27
N PHE A 68 -5.89 -5.97 0.15
CA PHE A 68 -5.49 -7.22 -0.48
C PHE A 68 -6.42 -7.56 -1.64
N ARG A 69 -5.86 -8.02 -2.76
CA ARG A 69 -6.64 -8.60 -3.85
C ARG A 69 -7.16 -9.98 -3.41
N THR A 70 -8.38 -10.01 -2.90
CA THR A 70 -9.02 -11.24 -2.39
C THR A 70 -9.81 -11.98 -3.46
N LYS A 71 -10.19 -11.31 -4.56
CA LYS A 71 -10.85 -11.92 -5.71
C LYS A 71 -9.85 -12.14 -6.85
N ASN A 72 -9.66 -13.39 -7.27
CA ASN A 72 -8.73 -13.78 -8.34
C ASN A 72 -7.30 -13.20 -8.13
N PRO A 73 -6.63 -13.50 -7.01
CA PRO A 73 -5.28 -13.02 -6.75
C PRO A 73 -4.31 -13.47 -7.85
N THR A 74 -3.32 -12.62 -8.15
CA THR A 74 -2.25 -12.93 -9.10
C THR A 74 -1.11 -13.73 -8.47
N TYR A 75 -1.13 -13.87 -7.15
CA TYR A 75 -0.05 -14.38 -6.30
C TYR A 75 1.27 -13.62 -6.51
N THR A 76 1.18 -12.31 -6.74
CA THR A 76 2.34 -11.42 -6.89
C THR A 76 2.32 -10.30 -5.86
N ILE A 77 3.42 -9.55 -5.77
CA ILE A 77 3.50 -8.37 -4.92
C ILE A 77 2.40 -7.31 -5.22
N THR A 78 1.77 -7.37 -6.40
CA THR A 78 0.66 -6.47 -6.77
C THR A 78 -0.69 -6.85 -6.17
N ASP A 79 -0.77 -7.95 -5.41
CA ASP A 79 -1.99 -8.27 -4.66
C ASP A 79 -2.03 -7.58 -3.29
N LEU A 80 -0.92 -7.00 -2.83
CA LEU A 80 -0.84 -6.16 -1.64
C LEU A 80 -0.60 -4.71 -2.07
N SER A 81 -1.52 -3.83 -1.68
CA SER A 81 -1.36 -2.39 -1.88
C SER A 81 -1.90 -1.61 -0.69
N PHE A 82 -1.83 -0.29 -0.75
CA PHE A 82 -2.30 0.57 0.32
C PHE A 82 -3.24 1.65 -0.23
N VAL A 83 -4.11 2.15 0.65
CA VAL A 83 -4.95 3.32 0.40
C VAL A 83 -4.82 4.30 1.56
N VAL A 84 -5.16 5.57 1.35
CA VAL A 84 -5.21 6.56 2.44
C VAL A 84 -6.25 6.11 3.47
N GLU A 85 -5.97 6.32 4.75
CA GLU A 85 -6.92 6.02 5.83
C GLU A 85 -8.29 6.67 5.56
N ASN A 86 -9.37 5.94 5.89
CA ASN A 86 -10.76 6.31 5.63
C ASN A 86 -11.19 6.32 4.15
N THR A 87 -10.43 5.70 3.24
CA THR A 87 -10.91 5.44 1.87
C THR A 87 -12.17 4.56 1.91
N PRO A 88 -13.30 4.95 1.31
CA PRO A 88 -14.49 4.10 1.24
C PRO A 88 -14.23 2.77 0.51
N GLU A 89 -14.91 1.69 0.90
CA GLU A 89 -14.82 0.40 0.22
C GLU A 89 -15.19 0.48 -1.28
N ALA A 90 -16.13 1.37 -1.62
CA ALA A 90 -16.57 1.61 -2.99
C ALA A 90 -15.47 2.25 -3.87
N ASP A 91 -14.46 2.86 -3.26
CA ASP A 91 -13.35 3.51 -3.95
C ASP A 91 -12.10 2.60 -4.05
N LEU A 92 -12.19 1.35 -3.55
CA LEU A 92 -11.12 0.37 -3.70
C LEU A 92 -11.06 -0.16 -5.13
N PRO A 93 -9.87 -0.54 -5.63
CA PRO A 93 -9.76 -1.20 -6.93
C PRO A 93 -10.54 -2.51 -6.95
N GLU A 94 -11.04 -2.89 -8.13
CA GLU A 94 -11.83 -4.12 -8.26
C GLU A 94 -11.08 -5.34 -7.73
N GLY A 95 -11.78 -6.12 -6.89
CA GLY A 95 -11.26 -7.34 -6.29
C GLY A 95 -10.37 -7.14 -5.06
N PHE A 96 -10.18 -5.89 -4.62
CA PHE A 96 -9.49 -5.57 -3.37
C PHE A 96 -10.46 -5.38 -2.20
N SER A 97 -9.99 -5.75 -1.01
CA SER A 97 -10.67 -5.55 0.27
C SER A 97 -9.65 -5.24 1.37
N TYR A 98 -10.10 -4.67 2.48
CA TYR A 98 -9.30 -4.45 3.68
C TYR A 98 -8.84 -5.76 4.35
#